data_AF-T0RNJ9-F1
#
_entry.id   AF-T0RNJ9-F1
#
_cell.length_a   1.000
_cell.length_b   1.000
_cell.length_c   1.000
_cell.angle_alpha   90.00
_cell.angle_beta   90.00
_cell.angle_gamma   90.00
#
_symmetry.space_group_name_H-M   'P 1'
#
loop_
_entity.id
_entity.type
_entity.pdbx_description
1 polymer ?
#
loop_
_entity_poly.entity_id
_entity_poly.type
_entity_poly.pdbx_seq_one_letter_code
_entity_poly.pdbx_strand_id
1 'polypeptide(L)'
;MAVALFGSNWKVVADNVAAACPLLPPRSPKKCRDRWVGYLRPDINWGEFTGDESAMLQQLVLTPGVRWVDIIEIYMPTRTVALLKKQCKKLKLRCCMSPGRRRSF
;
A
#
# COMPACT_ATOMS: atom_id res chain seq x y z
N MET A 1 -4.34 -20.27 2.49
CA MET A 1 -4.04 -18.82 2.37
C MET A 1 -5.35 -18.03 2.46
N ALA A 2 -5.68 -17.43 3.60
CA ALA A 2 -7.02 -16.92 3.90
C ALA A 2 -7.52 -15.78 2.98
N VAL A 3 -6.63 -14.95 2.42
CA VAL A 3 -7.06 -13.81 1.60
C VAL A 3 -7.50 -14.22 0.18
N ALA A 4 -7.05 -15.38 -0.32
CA ALA A 4 -7.53 -15.94 -1.58
C ALA A 4 -8.96 -16.52 -1.48
N LEU A 5 -9.46 -16.77 -0.27
CA LEU A 5 -10.77 -17.41 -0.02
C LEU A 5 -11.87 -16.42 0.40
N PHE A 6 -11.53 -15.30 1.06
CA PHE A 6 -12.51 -14.36 1.64
C PHE A 6 -12.57 -12.98 0.97
N GLY A 7 -11.78 -12.74 -0.09
CA GLY A 7 -11.79 -11.47 -0.83
C GLY A 7 -11.53 -10.23 0.06
N SER A 8 -12.28 -9.15 -0.16
CA SER A 8 -12.16 -7.87 0.56
C SER A 8 -12.71 -7.87 1.99
N ASN A 9 -13.13 -9.02 2.55
CA ASN A 9 -13.76 -9.09 3.87
C ASN A 9 -12.73 -9.19 5.00
N TRP A 10 -12.09 -8.05 5.31
CA TRP A 10 -10.99 -7.96 6.27
C TRP A 10 -11.35 -8.33 7.71
N LYS A 11 -12.64 -8.26 8.08
CA LYS A 11 -13.14 -8.73 9.39
C LYS A 11 -12.92 -10.24 9.51
N VAL A 12 -13.48 -10.99 8.57
CA VAL A 12 -13.36 -12.46 8.51
C VAL A 12 -11.89 -12.89 8.42
N VAL A 13 -11.07 -12.16 7.66
CA VAL A 13 -9.62 -12.43 7.59
C VAL A 13 -8.96 -12.22 8.96
N ALA A 14 -9.30 -11.16 9.69
CA ALA A 14 -8.74 -10.91 11.02
C ALA A 14 -9.17 -11.98 12.03
N ASP A 15 -10.44 -12.38 12.02
CA ASP A 15 -10.96 -13.46 12.87
C ASP A 15 -10.29 -14.80 12.58
N ASN A 16 -10.12 -15.15 11.29
CA ASN A 16 -9.42 -16.38 10.90
C ASN A 16 -7.92 -16.36 11.27
N VAL A 17 -7.26 -15.21 11.14
CA VAL A 17 -5.84 -15.07 11.56
C VAL A 17 -5.72 -15.21 13.08
N ALA A 18 -6.67 -14.67 13.85
CA ALA A 18 -6.71 -14.84 15.30
C ALA A 18 -6.97 -16.31 15.68
N ALA A 19 -7.87 -17.00 14.99
CA ALA A 19 -8.15 -18.42 15.20
C ALA A 19 -6.97 -19.33 14.81
N ALA A 20 -6.27 -19.03 13.71
CA ALA A 20 -5.14 -19.81 13.23
C ALA A 20 -3.88 -19.66 14.09
N CYS A 21 -3.76 -18.58 14.86
CA CYS A 21 -2.61 -18.34 15.72
C CYS A 21 -3.02 -17.60 17.00
N PRO A 22 -3.50 -18.33 18.04
CA PRO A 22 -3.97 -17.74 19.30
C PRO A 22 -2.85 -17.08 20.12
N LEU A 23 -1.58 -17.30 19.75
CA LEU A 23 -0.41 -16.68 20.37
C LEU A 23 -0.12 -15.27 19.87
N LEU A 24 -0.76 -14.83 18.77
CA LEU A 24 -0.58 -13.49 18.24
C LEU A 24 -1.54 -12.50 18.92
N PRO A 25 -1.09 -11.27 19.22
CA PRO A 25 -1.97 -10.24 19.77
C PRO A 25 -3.10 -9.89 18.79
N PRO A 26 -4.28 -9.49 19.28
CA PRO A 26 -5.46 -9.23 18.46
C PRO A 26 -5.11 -8.23 17.35
N ARG A 27 -5.26 -8.66 16.09
CA ARG A 27 -4.97 -7.85 14.92
C ARG A 27 -6.25 -7.18 14.44
N SER A 28 -6.22 -5.84 14.30
CA SER A 28 -7.34 -5.12 13.71
C SER A 28 -7.44 -5.44 12.20
N PRO A 29 -8.66 -5.54 11.64
CA PRO A 29 -8.88 -5.82 10.22
C PRO A 29 -8.19 -4.83 9.29
N LYS A 30 -8.09 -3.55 9.70
CA LYS A 30 -7.34 -2.52 8.99
C LYS A 30 -5.85 -2.87 8.85
N LYS A 31 -5.23 -3.38 9.92
CA LYS A 31 -3.82 -3.74 9.95
C LYS A 31 -3.55 -5.00 9.10
N CYS A 32 -4.50 -5.93 9.04
CA CYS A 32 -4.47 -7.08 8.14
C CYS A 32 -4.53 -6.64 6.66
N ARG A 33 -5.42 -5.69 6.33
CA ARG A 33 -5.49 -5.10 5.00
C ARG A 33 -4.19 -4.44 4.56
N ASP A 34 -3.66 -3.55 5.39
CA ASP A 34 -2.41 -2.85 5.11
C ASP A 34 -1.25 -3.85 4.90
N ARG A 35 -1.21 -4.94 5.68
CA ARG A 35 -0.19 -5.97 5.50
C ARG A 35 -0.37 -6.72 4.18
N TRP A 36 -1.61 -7.06 3.80
CA TRP A 36 -1.87 -7.77 2.55
C TRP A 36 -1.54 -6.92 1.33
N VAL A 37 -2.15 -5.74 1.24
CA VAL A 37 -1.93 -4.78 0.15
C VAL A 37 -0.48 -4.31 0.11
N GLY A 38 0.15 -4.18 1.27
CA GLY A 38 1.53 -3.74 1.45
C GLY A 38 2.59 -4.76 1.04
N TYR A 39 2.36 -6.04 1.37
CA TYR A 39 3.44 -7.03 1.42
C TYR A 39 3.09 -8.45 0.96
N LEU A 40 1.82 -8.86 0.99
CA LEU A 40 1.45 -10.27 0.72
C LEU A 40 0.76 -10.46 -0.64
N ARG A 41 0.34 -9.39 -1.32
CA ARG A 41 -0.30 -9.51 -2.64
C ARG A 41 0.72 -10.04 -3.65
N PRO A 42 0.42 -11.13 -4.40
CA PRO A 42 1.36 -11.75 -5.33
C PRO A 42 1.72 -10.84 -6.52
N ASP A 43 0.85 -9.88 -6.86
CA ASP A 43 1.06 -8.92 -7.95
C ASP A 43 1.98 -7.74 -7.58
N ILE A 44 2.66 -7.80 -6.44
CA ILE A 44 3.59 -6.74 -6.01
C ILE A 44 4.95 -7.00 -6.65
N ASN A 45 5.38 -6.06 -7.50
CA ASN A 45 6.74 -6.07 -8.01
C ASN A 45 7.70 -5.45 -6.98
N TRP A 46 8.58 -6.30 -6.41
CA TRP A 46 9.63 -5.91 -5.46
C TRP A 46 10.94 -5.51 -6.13
N GLY A 47 11.02 -5.62 -7.46
CA GLY A 47 12.18 -5.22 -8.24
C GLY A 47 12.48 -3.74 -8.11
N GLU A 48 13.66 -3.35 -8.61
CA GLU A 48 14.10 -1.96 -8.57
C GLU A 48 13.18 -1.03 -9.37
N PHE A 49 13.18 0.26 -8.99
CA PHE A 49 12.49 1.29 -9.77
C PHE A 49 13.35 1.61 -10.97
N THR A 50 12.75 1.55 -12.16
CA THR A 50 13.38 2.03 -13.38
C THR A 50 13.55 3.55 -13.35
N GLY A 51 14.47 4.06 -14.18
CA GLY A 51 14.70 5.50 -14.32
C GLY A 51 13.41 6.24 -14.68
N ASP A 52 12.64 5.70 -15.63
CA ASP A 52 11.37 6.25 -16.08
C ASP A 52 10.30 6.28 -14.98
N GLU A 53 10.11 5.18 -14.23
CA GLU A 53 9.19 5.15 -13.09
C GLU A 53 9.59 6.19 -12.03
N SER A 54 10.89 6.34 -11.79
CA SER A 54 11.39 7.30 -10.80
C SER A 54 11.20 8.75 -11.24
N ALA A 55 11.33 9.06 -12.53
CA ALA A 55 11.10 10.39 -13.08
C ALA A 55 9.60 10.75 -13.03
N MET A 56 8.73 9.81 -13.41
CA MET A 56 7.29 9.98 -13.33
C MET A 56 6.83 10.19 -11.88
N LEU A 57 7.37 9.41 -10.94
CA LEU A 57 7.09 9.58 -9.51
C LEU A 57 7.50 10.98 -9.02
N GLN A 58 8.63 11.53 -9.48
CA GLN A 58 9.04 12.89 -9.13
C GLN A 58 8.02 13.92 -9.61
N GLN A 59 7.59 13.86 -10.87
CA GLN A 59 6.61 14.79 -11.43
C GLN A 59 5.27 14.72 -10.68
N LEU A 60 4.79 13.51 -10.38
CA LEU A 60 3.52 13.32 -9.67
C LEU A 60 3.59 13.79 -8.21
N VAL A 61 4.71 13.56 -7.52
CA VAL A 61 4.90 14.00 -6.13
C VAL A 61 5.02 15.51 -6.02
N LEU A 62 5.56 16.17 -7.04
CA LEU A 62 5.62 17.63 -7.14
C LEU A 62 4.26 18.25 -7.50
N THR A 63 3.34 17.46 -8.05
CA THR A 63 1.99 17.92 -8.39
C THR A 63 1.12 18.01 -7.13
N PRO A 64 0.61 19.20 -6.77
CA PRO A 64 -0.19 19.36 -5.57
C PRO A 64 -1.53 18.62 -5.69
N GLY A 65 -1.90 17.87 -4.65
CA GLY A 65 -3.21 17.21 -4.53
C GLY A 65 -3.28 15.74 -5.00
N VAL A 66 -2.19 15.18 -5.55
CA VAL A 66 -2.18 13.82 -6.10
C VAL A 66 -2.05 12.75 -5.01
N ARG A 67 -3.05 11.88 -4.82
CA ARG A 67 -2.96 10.85 -3.77
C ARG A 67 -2.09 9.69 -4.25
N TRP A 68 -1.36 9.07 -3.32
CA TRP A 68 -0.57 7.85 -3.60
C TRP A 68 -1.39 6.72 -4.22
N VAL A 69 -2.67 6.62 -3.84
CA VAL A 69 -3.58 5.61 -4.37
C VAL A 69 -3.83 5.85 -5.87
N ASP A 70 -4.03 7.11 -6.26
CA ASP A 70 -4.24 7.48 -7.66
C ASP A 70 -2.99 7.21 -8.50
N ILE A 71 -1.80 7.47 -7.95
CA ILE A 71 -0.53 7.17 -8.65
C ILE A 71 -0.41 5.67 -8.97
N ILE A 72 -0.77 4.84 -8.00
CA ILE A 72 -0.69 3.38 -8.16
C ILE A 72 -1.77 2.88 -9.10
N GLU A 73 -3.01 3.31 -8.92
CA GLU A 73 -4.14 2.84 -9.74
C GLU A 73 -4.00 3.27 -11.21
N ILE A 74 -3.46 4.46 -11.47
CA ILE A 74 -3.37 5.02 -12.82
C ILE A 74 -2.05 4.68 -13.51
N TYR A 75 -0.92 4.79 -12.80
CA TYR A 75 0.40 4.72 -13.42
C TYR A 75 1.17 3.44 -13.08
N MET A 76 0.98 2.87 -11.88
CA MET A 76 1.83 1.78 -11.37
C MET A 76 1.04 0.73 -10.58
N PRO A 77 0.14 -0.04 -11.23
CA PRO A 77 -0.79 -0.94 -10.54
C PRO A 77 -0.11 -2.12 -9.85
N THR A 78 1.11 -2.47 -10.28
CA THR A 78 1.95 -3.53 -9.71
C THR A 78 2.84 -3.04 -8.56
N ARG A 79 2.83 -1.73 -8.24
CA ARG A 79 3.62 -1.12 -7.18
C ARG A 79 2.73 -0.72 -6.00
N THR A 80 3.34 -0.52 -4.84
CA THR A 80 2.61 -0.28 -3.58
C THR A 80 2.99 1.06 -2.98
N VAL A 81 2.07 1.67 -2.21
CA VAL A 81 2.30 2.97 -1.54
C VAL A 81 3.57 2.95 -0.68
N ALA A 82 3.87 1.81 -0.06
CA ALA A 82 5.08 1.62 0.73
C ALA A 82 6.36 1.73 -0.13
N LEU A 83 6.36 1.14 -1.33
CA LEU A 83 7.47 1.20 -2.28
C LEU A 83 7.65 2.61 -2.84
N LEU A 84 6.56 3.28 -3.24
CA LEU A 84 6.59 4.66 -3.71
C LEU A 84 7.15 5.61 -2.64
N LYS A 85 6.71 5.46 -1.38
CA LYS A 85 7.27 6.24 -0.25
C LYS A 85 8.75 5.98 -0.04
N LYS A 86 9.20 4.72 -0.18
CA LYS A 86 10.63 4.36 -0.09
C LYS A 86 11.43 5.01 -1.22
N GLN A 87 10.90 4.99 -2.44
CA GLN A 87 11.56 5.59 -3.60
C GLN A 87 11.59 7.12 -3.49
N CYS A 88 10.49 7.76 -3.08
CA CYS A 88 10.44 9.19 -2.81
C CYS A 88 11.48 9.62 -1.76
N LYS A 89 11.70 8.82 -0.71
CA LYS A 89 12.78 9.05 0.27
C LYS A 89 14.16 8.93 -0.36
N LYS A 90 14.40 7.93 -1.20
CA LYS A 90 15.67 7.79 -1.95
C LYS A 90 15.95 9.01 -2.83
N LEU A 91 14.92 9.54 -3.47
CA LEU A 91 14.99 10.71 -4.35
C LEU A 91 15.03 12.06 -3.58
N LYS A 92 15.02 12.02 -2.23
CA LYS A 92 15.05 13.20 -1.34
C LYS A 92 13.98 14.25 -1.66
N LEU A 93 12.84 13.83 -2.22
CA LEU A 93 11.75 14.74 -2.54
C LEU A 93 11.09 15.22 -1.25
N ARG A 94 10.88 16.54 -1.13
CA ARG A 94 10.02 17.10 -0.07
C ARG A 94 8.59 16.69 -0.38
N CYS A 95 8.10 15.67 0.33
CA CYS A 95 6.70 15.26 0.24
C CYS A 95 5.81 16.41 0.72
N CYS A 96 5.34 17.24 -0.22
CA CYS A 96 4.25 18.20 -0.01
C CYS A 96 2.86 17.52 0.02
N MET A 97 2.84 16.19 0.03
CA MET A 97 1.62 15.41 0.21
C MET A 97 1.17 15.47 1.66
N SER A 98 0.33 16.47 1.97
CA SER A 98 -0.48 16.52 3.18
C SER A 98 -1.06 15.13 3.47
N PRO A 99 -1.11 14.67 4.72
CA PRO A 99 -1.91 13.50 5.08
C PRO A 99 -3.37 13.81 4.74
N GLY A 100 -3.78 13.46 3.52
CA GLY A 100 -5.14 13.56 3.04
C GLY A 100 -6.02 12.86 4.06
N ARG A 101 -6.82 13.67 4.75
CA ARG A 101 -7.74 13.27 5.80
C ARG A 101 -8.62 12.12 5.28
N ARG A 102 -8.83 11.15 6.19
CA ARG A 102 -9.74 9.99 6.15
C ARG A 102 -10.79 10.05 5.02
N ARG A 103 -10.90 8.96 4.24
CA ARG A 103 -12.20 8.53 3.70
C ARG A 103 -13.15 8.44 4.90
N SER A 104 -14.03 9.42 5.03
CA SER A 104 -15.26 9.27 5.81
C SER A 104 -16.11 8.21 5.13
N PHE A 105 -16.76 7.40 5.97
CA PHE A 105 -17.75 6.40 5.59
C PHE A 105 -18.90 7.04 4.80
#